data_AF-A0A2T2X362-F1
#
_entry.id   AF-A0A2T2X362-F1
#
_cell.length_a   1.000
_cell.length_b   1.000
_cell.length_c   1.000
_cell.angle_alpha   90.00
_cell.angle_beta   90.00
_cell.angle_gamma   90.00
#
_symmetry.space_group_name_H-M   'P 1'
#
loop_
_entity.id
_entity.type
_entity.pdbx_description
1 polymer ?
#
loop_
_entity_poly.entity_id
_entity_poly.type
_entity_poly.pdbx_seq_one_letter_code
_entity_poly.pdbx_strand_id
1 'polypeptide(L)'
;MNIEITIVQPENYVHSLAFSEIMETLAYGFHALGHHVELSRNHVSSQIPTVILGANLLAPEVIQSLPPTAILYNLEQITESSPWITPKWMNALRGKILWDYSLRNIEQWTTKGFTPRYVPVGYAPILTRIDRTIHKDIDVIFYGSLNQRRVEILHALQEHHVTVASLAGVYGKARDEVIARSKLALNIHFYVPNIFEVVRASYLVANRIPVLSERNPDTYVPDEWENLAYWAPYNQLIPTCLELLANPHLQSHADERLKLYQSFPFINFLRTAIELSL
;
A
#
# COMPACT_ATOMS: atom_id res chain seq x y z
N MET A 1 -12.68 11.17 20.38
CA MET A 1 -11.82 12.33 20.06
C MET A 1 -12.09 12.75 18.62
N ASN A 2 -11.69 13.98 18.28
CA ASN A 2 -11.64 14.43 16.89
C ASN A 2 -10.22 14.17 16.38
N ILE A 3 -10.10 13.67 15.15
CA ILE A 3 -8.83 13.39 14.50
C ILE A 3 -8.88 13.79 13.04
N GLU A 4 -7.81 14.38 12.54
CA GLU A 4 -7.63 14.67 11.14
C GLU A 4 -6.82 13.56 10.46
N ILE A 5 -7.16 13.22 9.22
CA ILE A 5 -6.32 12.42 8.34
C ILE A 5 -6.09 13.23 7.07
N THR A 6 -4.83 13.47 6.75
CA THR A 6 -4.42 14.31 5.62
C THR A 6 -3.53 13.52 4.67
N ILE A 7 -3.76 13.70 3.38
CA ILE A 7 -2.81 13.28 2.34
C ILE A 7 -2.00 14.50 1.91
N VAL A 8 -0.68 14.38 1.95
CA VAL A 8 0.24 15.33 1.34
C VAL A 8 0.19 15.14 -0.18
N GLN A 9 -0.31 16.16 -0.88
CA GLN A 9 -0.56 16.17 -2.31
C GLN A 9 0.04 17.44 -2.91
N PRO A 10 1.34 17.41 -3.28
CA PRO A 10 1.97 18.51 -4.02
C PRO A 10 1.20 18.82 -5.32
N GLU A 11 1.32 20.07 -5.77
CA GLU A 11 0.70 20.49 -7.03
C GLU A 11 1.17 19.60 -8.19
N ASN A 12 0.24 19.18 -9.04
CA ASN A 12 0.48 18.27 -10.18
C ASN A 12 1.07 16.89 -9.81
N TYR A 13 1.02 16.48 -8.54
CA TYR A 13 1.52 15.16 -8.10
C TYR A 13 0.37 14.18 -7.79
N VAL A 14 -0.21 13.64 -8.85
CA VAL A 14 -1.33 12.67 -8.78
C VAL A 14 -0.98 11.41 -7.98
N HIS A 15 0.30 11.06 -7.87
CA HIS A 15 0.75 9.83 -7.22
C HIS A 15 0.50 9.78 -5.71
N SER A 16 0.28 10.93 -5.07
CA SER A 16 -0.20 11.01 -3.68
C SER A 16 -1.53 10.27 -3.46
N LEU A 17 -2.35 10.11 -4.51
CA LEU A 17 -3.59 9.35 -4.45
C LEU A 17 -3.38 7.85 -4.25
N ALA A 18 -2.15 7.33 -4.33
CA ALA A 18 -1.81 5.98 -3.91
C ALA A 18 -2.12 5.73 -2.42
N PHE A 19 -2.23 6.78 -1.60
CA PHE A 19 -2.59 6.69 -0.19
C PHE A 19 -4.10 6.79 0.07
N SER A 20 -4.93 6.95 -0.98
CA SER A 20 -6.39 7.15 -0.81
C SER A 20 -7.05 5.99 -0.08
N GLU A 21 -6.75 4.75 -0.48
CA GLU A 21 -7.33 3.57 0.18
C GLU A 21 -6.84 3.40 1.63
N ILE A 22 -5.61 3.84 1.94
CA ILE A 22 -5.10 3.85 3.32
C ILE A 22 -5.82 4.92 4.16
N MET A 23 -6.06 6.11 3.60
CA MET A 23 -6.86 7.15 4.23
C MET A 23 -8.27 6.66 4.54
N GLU A 24 -8.92 5.98 3.59
CA GLU A 24 -10.23 5.36 3.79
C GLU A 24 -10.20 4.30 4.90
N THR A 25 -9.18 3.43 4.91
CA THR A 25 -8.97 2.40 5.94
C THR A 25 -8.85 3.03 7.34
N LEU A 26 -8.04 4.09 7.46
CA LEU A 26 -7.89 4.85 8.71
C LEU A 26 -9.22 5.49 9.12
N ALA A 27 -9.89 6.17 8.20
CA ALA A 27 -11.18 6.82 8.46
C ALA A 27 -12.22 5.82 8.97
N TYR A 28 -12.33 4.66 8.32
CA TYR A 28 -13.19 3.58 8.78
C TYR A 28 -12.81 3.10 10.19
N GLY A 29 -11.52 2.84 10.42
CA GLY A 29 -11.03 2.36 11.71
C GLY A 29 -11.33 3.34 12.85
N PHE A 30 -11.03 4.63 12.67
CA PHE A 30 -11.30 5.66 13.67
C PHE A 30 -12.81 5.81 13.95
N HIS A 31 -13.65 5.83 12.91
CA HIS A 31 -15.11 5.86 13.10
C HIS A 31 -15.61 4.63 13.87
N ALA A 32 -15.14 3.44 13.52
CA ALA A 32 -15.52 2.21 14.19
C ALA A 32 -15.07 2.14 15.66
N LEU A 33 -14.04 2.92 16.03
CA LEU A 33 -13.59 3.13 17.41
C LEU A 33 -14.30 4.27 18.14
N GLY A 34 -15.31 4.90 17.53
CA GLY A 34 -16.10 5.98 18.13
C GLY A 34 -15.42 7.36 18.09
N HIS A 35 -14.51 7.56 17.14
CA HIS A 35 -13.86 8.85 16.92
C HIS A 35 -14.50 9.61 15.74
N HIS A 36 -14.46 10.94 15.81
CA HIS A 36 -14.87 11.80 14.69
C HIS A 36 -13.67 12.06 13.79
N VAL A 37 -13.83 11.85 12.49
CA VAL A 37 -12.73 11.95 11.53
C VAL A 37 -12.95 13.10 10.57
N GLU A 38 -11.95 13.96 10.43
CA GLU A 38 -11.87 14.99 9.41
C GLU A 38 -10.87 14.55 8.33
N LEU A 39 -11.30 14.55 7.07
CA LEU A 39 -10.43 14.21 5.94
C LEU A 39 -10.00 15.48 5.23
N SER A 40 -8.71 15.61 4.97
CA SER A 40 -8.15 16.81 4.34
C SER A 40 -7.06 16.49 3.32
N ARG A 41 -6.55 17.55 2.70
CA ARG A 41 -5.42 17.55 1.78
C ARG A 41 -4.51 18.70 2.15
N ASN A 42 -3.22 18.43 2.36
CA ASN A 42 -2.21 19.46 2.67
C ASN A 42 -2.54 20.36 3.87
N HIS A 43 -3.40 19.89 4.78
CA HIS A 43 -3.74 20.59 6.00
C HIS A 43 -3.30 19.76 7.21
N VAL A 44 -2.87 20.44 8.27
CA VAL A 44 -2.50 19.83 9.55
C VAL A 44 -3.02 20.74 10.65
N SER A 45 -3.96 20.24 11.44
CA SER A 45 -4.56 20.97 12.55
C SER A 45 -3.56 21.19 13.70
N SER A 46 -3.60 22.39 14.28
CA SER A 46 -2.90 22.72 15.53
C SER A 46 -3.70 22.36 16.78
N GLN A 47 -4.97 21.98 16.63
CA GLN A 47 -5.90 21.76 17.75
C GLN A 47 -6.20 20.27 17.99
N ILE A 48 -6.19 19.46 16.93
CA ILE A 48 -6.49 18.04 16.99
C ILE A 48 -5.33 17.22 16.41
N PRO A 49 -5.12 15.98 16.87
CA PRO A 49 -4.13 15.09 16.28
C PRO A 49 -4.39 14.89 14.78
N THR A 50 -3.32 14.80 14.01
CA THR A 50 -3.39 14.64 12.55
C THR A 50 -2.53 13.46 12.12
N VAL A 51 -3.13 12.46 11.45
CA VAL A 51 -2.39 11.40 10.76
C VAL A 51 -2.04 11.89 9.35
N ILE A 52 -0.75 11.97 9.06
CA ILE A 52 -0.19 12.49 7.81
C ILE A 52 0.26 11.32 6.95
N LEU A 53 -0.34 11.18 5.77
CA LEU A 53 0.05 10.24 4.72
C LEU A 53 0.89 10.98 3.67
N GLY A 54 2.06 10.44 3.35
CA GLY A 54 2.97 11.05 2.36
C GLY A 54 3.95 12.08 2.94
N ALA A 55 4.34 11.95 4.21
CA ALA A 55 5.31 12.85 4.84
C ALA A 55 6.69 12.88 4.15
N ASN A 56 7.01 11.86 3.35
CA ASN A 56 8.17 11.81 2.46
C ASN A 56 8.17 12.90 1.37
N LEU A 57 7.01 13.51 1.10
CA LEU A 57 6.84 14.61 0.15
C LEU A 57 6.97 16.01 0.80
N LEU A 58 7.07 16.09 2.13
CA LEU A 58 7.20 17.35 2.84
C LEU A 58 8.66 17.82 2.88
N ALA A 59 8.85 19.13 2.71
CA ALA A 59 10.14 19.76 2.97
C ALA A 59 10.51 19.63 4.47
N PRO A 60 11.80 19.46 4.82
CA PRO A 60 12.24 19.33 6.20
C PRO A 60 11.76 20.47 7.13
N GLU A 61 11.70 21.70 6.61
CA GLU A 61 11.25 22.89 7.34
C GLU A 61 9.76 22.77 7.73
N VAL A 62 8.94 22.22 6.83
CA VAL A 62 7.52 21.97 7.09
C VAL A 62 7.38 20.92 8.17
N ILE A 63 8.13 19.81 8.08
CA ILE A 63 8.11 18.74 9.09
C ILE A 63 8.47 19.29 10.47
N GLN A 64 9.52 20.11 10.57
CA GLN A 64 9.93 20.73 11.82
C GLN A 64 8.80 21.56 12.44
N SER A 65 8.08 22.33 11.61
CA SER A 65 6.96 23.17 12.04
C SER A 65 5.67 22.41 12.42
N LEU A 66 5.59 21.11 12.12
CA LEU A 66 4.38 20.32 12.43
C LEU A 66 4.11 20.32 13.95
N PRO A 67 2.82 20.38 14.37
CA PRO A 67 2.44 20.24 15.77
C PRO A 67 2.98 18.95 16.41
N PRO A 68 3.23 18.92 17.73
CA PRO A 68 3.67 17.70 18.42
C PRO A 68 2.68 16.53 18.32
N THR A 69 1.40 16.82 18.08
CA THR A 69 0.31 15.87 17.88
C THR A 69 0.24 15.29 16.46
N ALA A 70 1.13 15.72 15.55
CA ALA A 70 1.21 15.18 14.20
C ALA A 70 1.83 13.78 14.21
N ILE A 71 1.13 12.85 13.57
CA ILE A 71 1.51 11.45 13.41
C ILE A 71 1.92 11.25 11.95
N LEU A 72 3.20 11.03 11.70
CA LEU A 72 3.71 10.79 10.35
C LEU A 72 3.67 9.29 10.11
N TYR A 73 2.75 8.84 9.25
CA TYR A 73 2.62 7.43 8.91
C TYR A 73 3.41 7.13 7.65
N ASN A 74 4.57 6.50 7.84
CA ASN A 74 5.42 6.08 6.74
C ASN A 74 4.81 4.87 6.04
N LEU A 75 4.64 5.01 4.72
CA LEU A 75 4.14 3.99 3.79
C LEU A 75 5.17 3.67 2.70
N GLU A 76 6.36 4.27 2.79
CA GLU A 76 7.46 4.07 1.84
C GLU A 76 8.50 3.07 2.39
N GLN A 77 9.29 2.50 1.50
CA GLN A 77 10.40 1.64 1.91
C GLN A 77 11.57 2.48 2.44
N ILE A 78 12.15 2.06 3.56
CA ILE A 78 13.33 2.70 4.15
C ILE A 78 14.59 2.01 3.63
N THR A 79 15.12 2.53 2.53
CA THR A 79 16.34 2.04 1.89
C THR A 79 17.33 3.18 1.67
N GLU A 80 18.62 2.85 1.57
CA GLU A 80 19.67 3.85 1.26
C GLU A 80 19.52 4.45 -0.14
N SER A 81 18.88 3.72 -1.06
CA SER A 81 18.60 4.16 -2.43
C SER A 81 17.32 5.00 -2.55
N SER A 82 16.58 5.19 -1.47
CA SER A 82 15.34 5.96 -1.50
C SER A 82 15.61 7.43 -1.79
N PRO A 83 15.03 8.01 -2.85
CA PRO A 83 15.23 9.43 -3.17
C PRO A 83 14.63 10.36 -2.12
N TRP A 84 13.75 9.85 -1.27
CA TRP A 84 13.04 10.63 -0.25
C TRP A 84 13.79 10.73 1.08
N ILE A 85 14.71 9.79 1.35
CA ILE A 85 15.33 9.64 2.66
C ILE A 85 16.68 10.34 2.66
N THR A 86 16.64 11.66 2.88
CA THR A 86 17.86 12.45 3.04
C THR A 86 18.22 12.61 4.52
N PRO A 87 19.50 12.82 4.88
CA PRO A 87 19.89 13.13 6.27
C PRO A 87 19.13 14.33 6.86
N LYS A 88 18.89 15.36 6.05
CA LYS A 88 18.12 16.55 6.46
C LYS A 88 16.66 16.21 6.74
N TRP A 89 16.03 15.42 5.88
CA TRP A 89 14.66 14.97 6.08
C TRP A 89 14.53 14.07 7.32
N MET A 90 15.43 13.10 7.49
CA MET A 90 15.45 12.26 8.70
C MET A 90 15.63 13.10 9.97
N ASN A 91 16.53 14.08 9.96
CA ASN A 91 16.73 14.94 11.13
C ASN A 91 15.45 15.74 11.48
N ALA A 92 14.66 16.14 10.49
CA ALA A 92 13.40 16.85 10.72
C ALA A 92 12.33 15.98 11.42
N LEU A 93 12.41 14.65 11.29
CA LEU A 93 11.49 13.72 11.97
C LEU A 93 11.76 13.59 13.49
N ARG A 94 12.89 14.10 14.00
CA ARG A 94 13.25 13.95 15.41
C ARG A 94 12.19 14.60 16.31
N GLY A 95 11.75 13.84 17.32
CA GLY A 95 10.71 14.27 18.25
C GLY A 95 9.27 14.22 17.69
N LYS A 96 9.07 13.72 16.46
CA LYS A 96 7.73 13.51 15.89
C LYS A 96 7.22 12.10 16.20
N ILE A 97 5.89 11.93 16.21
CA ILE A 97 5.27 10.61 16.32
C ILE A 97 5.36 9.94 14.94
N LEU A 98 5.95 8.75 14.91
CA LEU A 98 6.13 7.97 13.68
C LEU A 98 5.33 6.67 13.75
N TRP A 99 4.52 6.42 12.73
CA TRP A 99 3.92 5.11 12.46
C TRP A 99 4.59 4.51 11.22
N ASP A 100 4.72 3.20 11.18
CA ASP A 100 5.25 2.47 10.00
C ASP A 100 4.51 1.15 9.81
N TYR A 101 4.27 0.78 8.56
CA TYR A 101 3.54 -0.43 8.21
C TYR A 101 4.38 -1.70 8.17
N SER A 102 5.71 -1.59 8.24
CA SER A 102 6.63 -2.70 7.98
C SER A 102 7.63 -2.90 9.11
N LEU A 103 7.71 -4.11 9.67
CA LEU A 103 8.74 -4.45 10.66
C LEU A 103 10.16 -4.33 10.09
N ARG A 104 10.34 -4.58 8.79
CA ARG A 104 11.62 -4.36 8.11
C ARG A 104 12.02 -2.87 8.13
N ASN A 105 11.06 -1.97 7.96
CA ASN A 105 11.32 -0.54 8.14
C ASN A 105 11.61 -0.21 9.61
N ILE A 106 10.88 -0.81 10.56
CA ILE A 106 11.14 -0.61 12.01
C ILE A 106 12.60 -0.96 12.36
N GLU A 107 13.14 -2.06 11.83
CA GLU A 107 14.56 -2.42 11.99
C GLU A 107 15.47 -1.29 11.49
N GLN A 108 15.24 -0.81 10.26
CA GLN A 108 16.03 0.27 9.66
C GLN A 108 15.94 1.56 10.47
N TRP A 109 14.74 1.93 10.92
CA TRP A 109 14.52 3.08 11.78
C TRP A 109 15.26 2.97 13.11
N THR A 110 15.24 1.78 13.73
CA THR A 110 15.92 1.51 15.00
C THR A 110 17.42 1.72 14.88
N THR A 111 18.05 1.24 13.79
CA THR A 111 19.49 1.51 13.54
C THR A 111 19.82 2.99 13.40
N LYS A 112 18.82 3.81 13.03
CA LYS A 112 18.93 5.26 12.91
C LYS A 112 18.46 6.00 14.16
N GLY A 113 18.21 5.29 15.27
CA GLY A 113 17.82 5.85 16.56
C GLY A 113 16.37 6.38 16.60
N PHE A 114 15.48 5.87 15.75
CA PHE A 114 14.05 6.13 15.83
C PHE A 114 13.32 4.94 16.45
N THR A 115 12.19 5.20 17.09
CA THR A 115 11.31 4.18 17.66
C THR A 115 9.89 4.32 17.09
N PRO A 116 9.71 4.12 15.77
CA PRO A 116 8.40 4.16 15.15
C PRO A 116 7.52 3.03 15.67
N ARG A 117 6.23 3.21 15.48
CA ARG A 117 5.23 2.25 15.93
C ARG A 117 4.78 1.43 14.76
N TYR A 118 4.73 0.13 14.98
CA TYR A 118 4.24 -0.78 13.98
C TYR A 118 2.72 -0.66 13.87
N VAL A 119 2.24 -0.17 12.72
CA VAL A 119 0.84 -0.04 12.37
C VAL A 119 0.67 -0.66 10.98
N PRO A 120 0.45 -1.97 10.87
CA PRO A 120 0.35 -2.65 9.59
C PRO A 120 -0.92 -2.27 8.82
N VAL A 121 -0.91 -2.51 7.51
CA VAL A 121 -2.10 -2.37 6.67
C VAL A 121 -3.00 -3.59 6.84
N GLY A 122 -4.12 -3.40 7.53
CA GLY A 122 -5.14 -4.42 7.77
C GLY A 122 -6.38 -4.24 6.90
N TYR A 123 -7.30 -5.20 6.98
CA TYR A 123 -8.55 -5.17 6.24
C TYR A 123 -9.55 -4.14 6.80
N ALA A 124 -10.20 -3.40 5.90
CA ALA A 124 -11.37 -2.58 6.19
C ALA A 124 -12.52 -2.96 5.24
N PRO A 125 -13.73 -3.31 5.75
CA PRO A 125 -14.87 -3.73 4.93
C PRO A 125 -15.24 -2.77 3.80
N ILE A 126 -15.08 -1.47 4.01
CA ILE A 126 -15.43 -0.44 3.01
C ILE A 126 -14.59 -0.52 1.73
N LEU A 127 -13.44 -1.21 1.76
CA LEU A 127 -12.58 -1.38 0.60
C LEU A 127 -13.06 -2.50 -0.33
N THR A 128 -13.90 -3.43 0.15
CA THR A 128 -14.48 -4.51 -0.64
C THR A 128 -15.66 -3.97 -1.44
N ARG A 129 -15.37 -3.32 -2.58
CA ARG A 129 -16.35 -2.51 -3.32
C ARG A 129 -16.38 -2.71 -4.82
N ILE A 130 -15.40 -3.41 -5.38
CA ILE A 130 -15.33 -3.67 -6.82
C ILE A 130 -16.27 -4.83 -7.16
N ASP A 131 -17.16 -4.59 -8.13
CA ASP A 131 -18.00 -5.63 -8.69
C ASP A 131 -17.17 -6.61 -9.52
N ARG A 132 -17.14 -7.87 -9.09
CA ARG A 132 -16.41 -8.97 -9.72
C ARG A 132 -17.30 -9.85 -10.59
N THR A 133 -18.58 -9.55 -10.71
CA THR A 133 -19.53 -10.30 -11.56
C THR A 133 -19.42 -9.92 -13.03
N ILE A 134 -18.76 -8.80 -13.33
CA ILE A 134 -18.56 -8.36 -14.71
C ILE A 134 -17.65 -9.30 -15.50
N HIS A 135 -17.82 -9.28 -16.82
CA HIS A 135 -16.99 -10.03 -17.76
C HIS A 135 -15.53 -9.56 -17.67
N LYS A 136 -14.61 -10.51 -17.57
CA LYS A 136 -13.18 -10.26 -17.41
C LYS A 136 -12.46 -10.48 -18.74
N ASP A 137 -12.30 -9.41 -19.50
CA ASP A 137 -11.62 -9.40 -20.79
C ASP A 137 -10.13 -9.00 -20.71
N ILE A 138 -9.65 -8.63 -19.52
CA ILE A 138 -8.23 -8.37 -19.25
C ILE A 138 -7.67 -9.57 -18.49
N ASP A 139 -6.63 -10.18 -19.02
CA ASP A 139 -5.98 -11.31 -18.37
C ASP A 139 -5.15 -10.84 -17.18
N VAL A 140 -4.31 -9.83 -17.40
CA VAL A 140 -3.37 -9.33 -16.38
C VAL A 140 -3.46 -7.82 -16.27
N ILE A 141 -3.58 -7.32 -15.04
CA ILE A 141 -3.40 -5.90 -14.74
C ILE A 141 -2.11 -5.67 -13.96
N PHE A 142 -1.40 -4.62 -14.36
CA PHE A 142 -0.39 -3.97 -13.54
C PHE A 142 -0.79 -2.51 -13.34
N TYR A 143 -0.66 -1.99 -12.12
CA TYR A 143 -0.76 -0.56 -11.88
C TYR A 143 0.31 -0.03 -10.92
N GLY A 144 0.92 1.09 -11.31
CA GLY A 144 2.03 1.71 -10.59
C GLY A 144 3.03 2.34 -11.57
N SER A 145 4.06 2.98 -11.02
CA SER A 145 5.11 3.60 -11.84
C SER A 145 5.84 2.58 -12.71
N LEU A 146 6.11 2.91 -13.97
CA LEU A 146 6.87 2.02 -14.84
C LEU A 146 8.39 2.19 -14.65
N ASN A 147 9.12 1.11 -14.83
CA ASN A 147 10.56 1.09 -15.03
C ASN A 147 10.89 -0.01 -16.05
N GLN A 148 12.14 -0.09 -16.47
CA GLN A 148 12.58 -1.02 -17.50
C GLN A 148 12.23 -2.49 -17.16
N ARG A 149 12.47 -2.93 -15.92
CA ARG A 149 12.15 -4.29 -15.45
C ARG A 149 10.66 -4.61 -15.59
N ARG A 150 9.80 -3.68 -15.18
CA ARG A 150 8.34 -3.84 -15.28
C ARG A 150 7.90 -3.90 -16.73
N VAL A 151 8.43 -3.03 -17.59
CA VAL A 151 8.12 -3.02 -19.03
C VAL A 151 8.51 -4.35 -19.69
N GLU A 152 9.67 -4.91 -19.36
CA GLU A 152 10.12 -6.21 -19.89
C GLU A 152 9.13 -7.33 -19.61
N ILE A 153 8.68 -7.47 -18.37
CA ILE A 153 7.71 -8.52 -18.00
C ILE A 153 6.36 -8.29 -18.69
N LEU A 154 5.88 -7.05 -18.74
CA LEU A 154 4.58 -6.75 -19.36
C LEU A 154 4.60 -7.01 -20.87
N HIS A 155 5.69 -6.64 -21.56
CA HIS A 155 5.87 -6.95 -22.98
C HIS A 155 5.96 -8.45 -23.23
N ALA A 156 6.75 -9.17 -22.44
CA ALA A 156 6.89 -10.62 -22.60
C ALA A 156 5.55 -11.35 -22.41
N LEU A 157 4.69 -10.91 -21.48
CA LEU A 157 3.33 -11.45 -21.35
C LEU A 157 2.49 -11.20 -22.61
N GLN A 158 2.59 -10.01 -23.22
CA GLN A 158 1.88 -9.70 -24.47
C GLN A 158 2.38 -10.57 -25.64
N GLU A 159 3.68 -10.89 -25.70
CA GLU A 159 4.24 -11.83 -26.69
C GLU A 159 3.67 -13.26 -26.53
N HIS A 160 3.24 -13.62 -25.32
CA HIS A 160 2.49 -14.84 -25.02
C HIS A 160 0.97 -14.71 -25.22
N HIS A 161 0.52 -13.69 -25.95
CA HIS A 161 -0.89 -13.41 -26.23
C HIS A 161 -1.75 -13.15 -24.98
N VAL A 162 -1.13 -12.72 -23.88
CA VAL A 162 -1.86 -12.29 -22.68
C VAL A 162 -2.37 -10.86 -22.88
N THR A 163 -3.66 -10.64 -22.62
CA THR A 163 -4.26 -9.29 -22.65
C THR A 163 -3.84 -8.53 -21.40
N VAL A 164 -2.82 -7.68 -21.53
CA VAL A 164 -2.25 -6.91 -20.41
C VAL A 164 -2.79 -5.49 -20.38
N ALA A 165 -3.31 -5.06 -19.23
CA ALA A 165 -3.57 -3.65 -18.93
C ALA A 165 -2.49 -3.09 -18.00
N SER A 166 -1.86 -1.98 -18.40
CA SER A 166 -0.84 -1.29 -17.60
C SER A 166 -1.30 0.14 -17.30
N LEU A 167 -1.43 0.48 -16.02
CA LEU A 167 -1.92 1.79 -15.57
C LEU A 167 -0.85 2.53 -14.77
N ALA A 168 -0.54 3.77 -15.18
CA ALA A 168 0.31 4.69 -14.42
C ALA A 168 -0.44 6.00 -14.18
N GLY A 169 -0.49 6.46 -12.92
CA GLY A 169 -1.18 7.71 -12.57
C GLY A 169 -2.72 7.64 -12.58
N VAL A 170 -3.31 6.44 -12.65
CA VAL A 170 -4.76 6.22 -12.62
C VAL A 170 -5.17 5.69 -11.24
N TYR A 171 -6.13 6.36 -10.59
CA TYR A 171 -6.57 6.06 -9.23
C TYR A 171 -8.10 6.09 -9.11
N GLY A 172 -8.61 5.58 -7.99
CA GLY A 172 -10.05 5.56 -7.69
C GLY A 172 -10.86 4.84 -8.75
N LYS A 173 -12.06 5.34 -9.03
CA LYS A 173 -13.05 4.67 -9.89
C LYS A 173 -12.50 4.26 -11.27
N ALA A 174 -11.71 5.12 -11.93
CA ALA A 174 -11.15 4.81 -13.24
C ALA A 174 -10.18 3.61 -13.19
N ARG A 175 -9.39 3.48 -12.13
CA ARG A 175 -8.53 2.30 -11.90
C ARG A 175 -9.39 1.08 -11.60
N ASP A 176 -10.41 1.26 -10.77
CA ASP A 176 -11.26 0.19 -10.29
C ASP A 176 -12.09 -0.45 -11.42
N GLU A 177 -12.52 0.32 -12.41
CA GLU A 177 -13.19 -0.17 -13.63
C GLU A 177 -12.30 -1.14 -14.42
N VAL A 178 -10.99 -0.89 -14.49
CA VAL A 178 -10.03 -1.79 -15.15
C VAL A 178 -9.75 -3.00 -14.25
N ILE A 179 -9.58 -2.81 -12.94
CA ILE A 179 -9.40 -3.91 -11.97
C ILE A 179 -10.59 -4.89 -12.05
N ALA A 180 -11.82 -4.37 -12.13
CA ALA A 180 -13.04 -5.17 -12.20
C ALA A 180 -13.03 -6.16 -13.37
N ARG A 181 -12.48 -5.73 -14.52
CA ARG A 181 -12.35 -6.49 -15.77
C ARG A 181 -11.12 -7.42 -15.80
N SER A 182 -10.28 -7.38 -14.79
CA SER A 182 -9.00 -8.10 -14.77
C SER A 182 -9.10 -9.46 -14.06
N LYS A 183 -8.46 -10.49 -14.63
CA LYS A 183 -8.41 -11.83 -14.04
C LYS A 183 -7.34 -11.97 -12.96
N LEU A 184 -6.14 -11.47 -13.20
CA LEU A 184 -4.98 -11.55 -12.32
C LEU A 184 -4.32 -10.17 -12.20
N ALA A 185 -3.87 -9.80 -11.00
CA ALA A 185 -3.03 -8.62 -10.81
C ALA A 185 -1.57 -9.04 -10.62
N LEU A 186 -0.67 -8.37 -11.34
CA LEU A 186 0.76 -8.58 -11.25
C LEU A 186 1.40 -7.49 -10.39
N ASN A 187 2.17 -7.90 -9.38
CA ASN A 187 2.92 -7.01 -8.51
C ASN A 187 4.43 -7.28 -8.69
N ILE A 188 5.15 -6.31 -9.23
CA ILE A 188 6.58 -6.43 -9.55
C ILE A 188 7.32 -5.36 -8.76
N HIS A 189 8.48 -5.70 -8.23
CA HIS A 189 9.26 -4.75 -7.45
C HIS A 189 9.77 -3.56 -8.24
N PHE A 190 9.91 -2.41 -7.57
CA PHE A 190 10.61 -1.26 -8.15
C PHE A 190 12.12 -1.26 -7.80
N TYR A 191 12.51 -1.62 -6.55
CA TYR A 191 13.84 -1.37 -5.97
C TYR A 191 14.50 -2.60 -5.32
N VAL A 192 15.36 -3.37 -5.98
CA VAL A 192 15.98 -4.57 -5.32
C VAL A 192 17.13 -4.18 -4.37
N PRO A 193 17.23 -4.71 -3.11
CA PRO A 193 16.30 -5.60 -2.37
C PRO A 193 15.02 -4.89 -1.88
N ASN A 194 13.89 -5.59 -1.82
CA ASN A 194 12.56 -4.97 -1.59
C ASN A 194 11.81 -5.47 -0.35
N ILE A 195 10.93 -4.61 0.13
CA ILE A 195 9.74 -4.97 0.91
C ILE A 195 8.57 -5.22 -0.05
N PHE A 196 7.80 -6.28 0.17
CA PHE A 196 6.57 -6.54 -0.58
C PHE A 196 5.58 -5.37 -0.46
N GLU A 197 4.99 -4.93 -1.58
CA GLU A 197 4.17 -3.73 -1.70
C GLU A 197 2.74 -3.91 -1.15
N VAL A 198 2.64 -4.19 0.15
CA VAL A 198 1.41 -4.37 0.94
C VAL A 198 0.39 -3.23 0.71
N VAL A 199 0.87 -1.98 0.62
CA VAL A 199 0.02 -0.81 0.36
C VAL A 199 -0.76 -0.95 -0.95
N ARG A 200 -0.13 -1.50 -2.00
CA ARG A 200 -0.80 -1.76 -3.29
C ARG A 200 -1.66 -3.02 -3.21
N ALA A 201 -1.11 -4.10 -2.66
CA ALA A 201 -1.73 -5.42 -2.70
C ALA A 201 -2.99 -5.52 -1.83
N SER A 202 -3.08 -4.76 -0.74
CA SER A 202 -4.23 -4.77 0.20
C SER A 202 -5.55 -4.50 -0.47
N TYR A 203 -5.59 -3.52 -1.36
CA TYR A 203 -6.79 -3.19 -2.09
C TYR A 203 -7.21 -4.27 -3.10
N LEU A 204 -6.23 -4.93 -3.74
CA LEU A 204 -6.48 -6.04 -4.67
C LEU A 204 -7.05 -7.26 -3.93
N VAL A 205 -6.44 -7.65 -2.81
CA VAL A 205 -6.90 -8.79 -1.99
C VAL A 205 -8.28 -8.50 -1.41
N ALA A 206 -8.52 -7.29 -0.89
CA ALA A 206 -9.83 -6.86 -0.40
C ALA A 206 -10.93 -7.00 -1.47
N ASN A 207 -10.57 -6.82 -2.75
CA ASN A 207 -11.50 -6.89 -3.88
C ASN A 207 -11.52 -8.23 -4.61
N ARG A 208 -10.96 -9.29 -4.01
CA ARG A 208 -10.94 -10.66 -4.58
C ARG A 208 -10.27 -10.70 -5.94
N ILE A 209 -9.21 -9.92 -6.10
CA ILE A 209 -8.32 -10.00 -7.24
C ILE A 209 -7.18 -10.96 -6.87
N PRO A 210 -6.99 -12.06 -7.59
CA PRO A 210 -5.78 -12.86 -7.47
C PRO A 210 -4.54 -11.97 -7.69
N VAL A 211 -3.56 -12.07 -6.81
CA VAL A 211 -2.30 -11.31 -6.91
C VAL A 211 -1.16 -12.29 -7.12
N LEU A 212 -0.39 -12.13 -8.19
CA LEU A 212 0.93 -12.72 -8.37
C LEU A 212 1.97 -11.65 -8.07
N SER A 213 2.81 -11.88 -7.07
CA SER A 213 3.87 -10.95 -6.69
C SER A 213 5.26 -11.54 -6.92
N GLU A 214 6.17 -10.69 -7.38
CA GLU A 214 7.61 -10.94 -7.30
C GLU A 214 8.00 -11.22 -5.86
N ARG A 215 8.78 -12.28 -5.66
CA ARG A 215 9.46 -12.62 -4.40
C ARG A 215 10.81 -13.24 -4.70
N ASN A 216 11.87 -12.52 -4.37
CA ASN A 216 13.25 -13.01 -4.41
C ASN A 216 13.70 -13.42 -2.99
N PRO A 217 14.85 -14.12 -2.83
CA PRO A 217 15.30 -14.61 -1.52
C PRO A 217 15.45 -13.53 -0.44
N ASP A 218 15.70 -12.29 -0.84
CA ASP A 218 15.88 -11.10 0.01
C ASP A 218 14.60 -10.29 0.22
N THR A 219 13.48 -10.73 -0.35
CA THR A 219 12.21 -10.01 -0.26
C THR A 219 11.57 -10.22 1.10
N TYR A 220 11.37 -9.12 1.83
CA TYR A 220 10.61 -9.16 3.07
C TYR A 220 9.11 -9.23 2.77
N VAL A 221 8.46 -10.28 3.27
CA VAL A 221 7.00 -10.49 3.24
C VAL A 221 6.55 -10.65 4.70
N PRO A 222 5.57 -9.87 5.18
CA PRO A 222 5.02 -10.10 6.52
C PRO A 222 4.28 -11.44 6.57
N ASP A 223 4.34 -12.15 7.70
CA ASP A 223 3.79 -13.50 7.85
C ASP A 223 2.30 -13.59 7.48
N GLU A 224 1.53 -12.53 7.78
CA GLU A 224 0.10 -12.44 7.46
C GLU A 224 -0.18 -12.47 5.96
N TRP A 225 0.81 -12.12 5.14
CA TRP A 225 0.69 -12.01 3.69
C TRP A 225 1.09 -13.28 2.94
N GLU A 226 1.77 -14.22 3.60
CA GLU A 226 2.29 -15.44 2.97
C GLU A 226 1.23 -16.20 2.15
N ASN A 227 0.00 -16.25 2.66
CA ASN A 227 -1.11 -16.96 2.00
C ASN A 227 -2.07 -16.05 1.22
N LEU A 228 -1.84 -14.73 1.19
CA LEU A 228 -2.71 -13.74 0.54
C LEU A 228 -2.34 -13.44 -0.92
N ALA A 229 -1.17 -13.90 -1.38
CA ALA A 229 -0.72 -13.75 -2.76
C ALA A 229 -0.09 -15.06 -3.28
N TYR A 230 0.07 -15.13 -4.60
CA TYR A 230 0.99 -16.07 -5.24
C TYR A 230 2.37 -15.43 -5.32
N TRP A 231 3.41 -16.24 -5.20
CA TRP A 231 4.80 -15.77 -5.16
C TRP A 231 5.63 -16.45 -6.24
N ALA A 232 6.40 -15.67 -6.97
CA ALA A 232 7.40 -16.20 -7.89
C ALA A 232 8.62 -15.28 -7.94
N PRO A 233 9.85 -15.81 -8.08
CA PRO A 233 11.01 -14.97 -8.37
C PRO A 233 10.85 -14.29 -9.72
N TYR A 234 11.57 -13.18 -9.93
CA TYR A 234 11.41 -12.34 -11.12
C TYR A 234 11.46 -13.12 -12.45
N ASN A 235 12.39 -14.07 -12.58
CA ASN A 235 12.57 -14.89 -13.77
C ASN A 235 11.49 -15.97 -13.98
N GLN A 236 10.61 -16.18 -13.00
CA GLN A 236 9.49 -17.13 -13.08
C GLN A 236 8.12 -16.42 -13.16
N LEU A 237 8.07 -15.08 -13.15
CA LEU A 237 6.82 -14.33 -13.21
C LEU A 237 5.98 -14.69 -14.44
N ILE A 238 6.61 -14.85 -15.61
CA ILE A 238 5.92 -15.17 -16.86
C ILE A 238 5.31 -16.59 -16.80
N PRO A 239 6.08 -17.68 -16.59
CA PRO A 239 5.49 -19.03 -16.56
C PRO A 239 4.45 -19.18 -15.44
N THR A 240 4.69 -18.63 -14.25
CA THR A 240 3.70 -18.68 -13.15
C THR A 240 2.43 -17.91 -13.50
N CYS A 241 2.53 -16.76 -14.19
CA CYS A 241 1.38 -16.01 -14.65
C CYS A 241 0.51 -16.85 -15.61
N LEU A 242 1.13 -17.51 -16.59
CA LEU A 242 0.43 -18.36 -17.55
C LEU A 242 -0.25 -19.56 -16.87
N GLU A 243 0.43 -20.20 -15.93
CA GLU A 243 -0.14 -21.29 -15.13
C GLU A 243 -1.38 -20.84 -14.33
N LEU A 244 -1.28 -19.68 -13.66
CA LEU A 244 -2.39 -19.13 -12.89
C LEU A 244 -3.58 -18.75 -13.77
N LEU A 245 -3.36 -18.18 -14.95
CA LEU A 245 -4.43 -17.85 -15.90
C LEU A 245 -5.15 -19.10 -16.43
N ALA A 246 -4.45 -20.24 -16.50
CA ALA A 246 -5.03 -21.53 -16.88
C ALA A 246 -5.75 -22.24 -15.71
N ASN A 247 -5.57 -21.78 -14.47
CA ASN A 247 -6.16 -22.41 -13.29
C ASN A 247 -7.66 -22.08 -13.15
N PRO A 248 -8.57 -23.06 -13.27
CA PRO A 248 -10.02 -22.83 -13.16
C PRO A 248 -10.46 -22.37 -11.76
N HIS A 249 -9.64 -22.62 -10.73
CA HIS A 249 -9.90 -22.24 -9.33
C HIS A 249 -9.28 -20.89 -8.94
N LEU A 250 -8.69 -20.15 -9.90
CA LEU A 250 -8.01 -18.89 -9.62
C LEU A 250 -8.89 -17.90 -8.84
N GLN A 251 -10.15 -17.73 -9.24
CA GLN A 251 -11.09 -16.81 -8.59
C GLN A 251 -11.55 -17.34 -7.22
N SER A 252 -11.81 -18.64 -7.07
CA SER A 252 -12.21 -19.20 -5.76
C SER A 252 -11.11 -19.06 -4.71
N HIS A 253 -9.84 -19.23 -5.10
CA HIS A 253 -8.71 -18.94 -4.21
C HIS A 253 -8.67 -17.47 -3.77
N ALA A 254 -9.02 -16.52 -4.66
CA ALA A 254 -9.10 -15.11 -4.28
C ALA A 254 -10.23 -14.82 -3.29
N ASP A 255 -11.36 -15.53 -3.40
CA ASP A 255 -12.46 -15.43 -2.43
C ASP A 255 -12.06 -16.00 -1.05
N GLU A 256 -11.30 -17.10 -1.02
CA GLU A 256 -10.74 -17.66 0.21
C GLU A 256 -9.71 -16.73 0.84
N ARG A 257 -8.85 -16.11 0.02
CA ARG A 257 -7.87 -15.11 0.47
C ARG A 257 -8.53 -13.87 1.06
N LEU A 258 -9.66 -13.42 0.53
CA LEU A 258 -10.43 -12.35 1.17
C LEU A 258 -10.91 -12.77 2.57
N LYS A 259 -11.43 -14.00 2.73
CA LYS A 259 -11.86 -14.52 4.05
C LYS A 259 -10.70 -14.57 5.03
N LEU A 260 -9.50 -14.98 4.57
CA LEU A 260 -8.29 -14.91 5.37
C LEU A 260 -7.91 -13.47 5.69
N TYR A 261 -7.96 -12.55 4.72
CA TYR A 261 -7.60 -11.15 4.97
C TYR A 261 -8.54 -10.48 5.99
N GLN A 262 -9.81 -10.88 6.01
CA GLN A 262 -10.79 -10.45 7.01
C GLN A 262 -10.42 -10.83 8.46
N SER A 263 -9.56 -11.82 8.69
CA SER A 263 -9.06 -12.14 10.03
C SER A 263 -7.96 -11.18 10.52
N PHE A 264 -7.53 -10.23 9.69
CA PHE A 264 -6.57 -9.18 10.02
C PHE A 264 -7.24 -7.79 9.97
N PRO A 265 -8.29 -7.52 10.76
CA PRO A 265 -9.04 -6.28 10.65
C PRO A 265 -8.19 -5.09 11.15
N PHE A 266 -8.13 -4.03 10.34
CA PHE A 266 -7.30 -2.85 10.63
C PHE A 266 -7.61 -2.22 11.99
N ILE A 267 -8.87 -2.28 12.42
CA ILE A 267 -9.34 -1.71 13.69
C ILE A 267 -8.55 -2.22 14.90
N ASN A 268 -8.08 -3.46 14.88
CA ASN A 268 -7.32 -4.04 15.98
C ASN A 268 -5.94 -3.39 16.09
N PHE A 269 -5.26 -3.21 14.96
CA PHE A 269 -3.97 -2.53 14.90
C PHE A 269 -4.10 -1.06 15.25
N LEU A 270 -5.15 -0.41 14.75
CA LEU A 270 -5.39 1.01 15.01
C LEU A 270 -5.66 1.28 16.49
N ARG A 271 -6.43 0.42 17.18
CA ARG A 271 -6.70 0.55 18.62
C ARG A 271 -5.39 0.59 19.41
N THR A 272 -4.51 -0.38 19.19
CA THR A 272 -3.19 -0.44 19.83
C THR A 272 -2.35 0.79 19.49
N ALA A 273 -2.39 1.23 18.23
CA ALA A 273 -1.65 2.42 17.80
C ALA A 273 -2.13 3.69 18.53
N ILE A 274 -3.45 3.87 18.73
CA ILE A 274 -4.04 5.01 19.43
C ILE A 274 -3.65 5.01 20.91
N GLU A 275 -3.83 3.88 21.62
CA GLU A 275 -3.55 3.78 23.06
C GLU A 275 -2.11 4.15 23.43
N LEU A 276 -1.19 3.88 22.52
CA LEU A 276 0.20 4.25 22.73
C LEU A 276 0.43 5.74 22.38
N SER A 277 -0.34 6.34 21.46
CA SER A 277 0.01 7.58 20.70
C SER A 277 -0.64 8.84 21.22
N LEU A 278 -1.81 8.67 21.81
CA LEU A 278 -2.81 9.68 22.07
C LEU A 278 -3.31 9.48 23.50
#